data_AF-A0A3M1PDT6-F1
#
_entry.id   AF-A0A3M1PDT6-F1
#
_cell.length_a   1.000
_cell.length_b   1.000
_cell.length_c   1.000
_cell.angle_alpha   90.00
_cell.angle_beta   90.00
_cell.angle_gamma   90.00
#
_symmetry.space_group_name_H-M   'P 1'
#
loop_
_entity.id
_entity.type
_entity.pdbx_description
1 polymer ?
#
loop_
_entity_poly.entity_id
_entity_poly.type
_entity_poly.pdbx_seq_one_letter_code
_entity_poly.pdbx_strand_id
1 'polypeptide(L)' 'MGNTYRRVLLKLSGEALMGDLTYGIDPAVVDAICEEIKEVVDAGVEVAVVV' A
#
# COMPACT_ATOMS: atom_id res chain seq x y z
N MET A 1 17.07 -15.94 1.45
CA MET A 1 16.47 -15.65 2.77
C MET A 1 14.97 -15.53 2.53
N GLY A 2 14.13 -16.28 3.24
CA GLY A 2 12.68 -16.19 3.05
C GLY A 2 12.11 -14.94 3.75
N ASN A 3 11.13 -14.29 3.14
CA ASN A 3 10.43 -13.15 3.78
C ASN A 3 9.79 -13.60 5.11
N THR A 4 9.89 -12.74 6.13
CA THR A 4 9.33 -12.99 7.48
C THR A 4 7.83 -13.29 7.42
N TYR A 5 7.12 -12.69 6.46
CA TYR A 5 5.71 -12.93 6.22
C TYR A 5 5.48 -13.49 4.81
N ARG A 6 4.64 -14.52 4.73
CA ARG A 6 4.14 -15.05 3.46
C ARG A 6 2.93 -14.27 2.93
N ARG A 7 2.03 -13.86 3.83
CA ARG A 7 0.80 -13.15 3.50
C ARG A 7 0.50 -12.09 4.54
N VAL A 8 0.02 -10.93 4.12
CA VAL A 8 -0.37 -9.83 4.99
C VAL A 8 -1.72 -9.24 4.58
N LEU A 9 -2.44 -8.69 5.58
CA LEU A 9 -3.56 -7.78 5.38
C LEU A 9 -3.08 -6.37 5.71
N LEU A 10 -2.84 -5.57 4.69
CA LEU A 10 -2.39 -4.19 4.81
C LEU A 10 -3.59 -3.28 5.02
N LYS A 11 -3.68 -2.66 6.21
CA LYS A 11 -4.70 -1.66 6.50
C LYS A 11 -4.14 -0.28 6.20
N LEU A 12 -4.76 0.43 5.27
CA LEU A 12 -4.54 1.85 4.99
C LEU A 12 -5.67 2.66 5.62
N SER A 13 -5.45 3.92 5.98
CA SER A 13 -6.56 4.82 6.32
C SER A 13 -6.91 5.69 5.11
N GLY A 14 -8.15 6.16 5.02
CA GLY A 14 -8.56 7.03 3.91
C GLY A 14 -7.73 8.31 3.87
N GLU A 15 -7.31 8.81 5.03
CA GLU A 15 -6.43 9.97 5.18
C GLU A 15 -5.04 9.72 4.58
N ALA A 16 -4.54 8.47 4.60
CA ALA A 16 -3.27 8.12 3.97
C ALA A 16 -3.31 8.26 2.44
N LEU A 17 -4.50 8.25 1.83
CA LEU A 17 -4.68 8.43 0.39
C LEU A 17 -4.83 9.91 -0.01
N MET A 18 -4.99 10.81 0.96
CA MET A 18 -5.26 12.24 0.70
C MET A 18 -4.00 13.06 0.44
N GLY A 19 -2.83 12.62 0.93
CA GLY A 19 -1.62 13.44 0.87
C GLY A 19 -1.82 14.79 1.57
N ASP A 20 -1.49 15.87 0.86
CA ASP A 20 -1.67 17.25 1.32
C ASP A 20 -3.07 17.81 1.02
N LEU A 21 -3.98 17.02 0.42
CA LEU A 21 -5.34 17.46 0.12
C LEU A 21 -6.18 17.57 1.40
N THR A 22 -7.08 18.55 1.43
CA THR A 22 -8.05 18.69 2.52
C THR A 22 -9.19 17.67 2.43
N TYR A 23 -9.46 17.13 1.24
CA TYR A 23 -10.43 16.05 1.01
C TYR A 23 -10.12 15.33 -0.31
N GLY A 24 -10.63 14.10 -0.46
CA GLY A 24 -10.54 13.33 -1.70
C GLY A 24 -9.43 12.28 -1.67
N ILE A 25 -8.88 11.96 -2.85
CA ILE A 25 -7.77 11.02 -3.02
C ILE A 25 -6.74 11.72 -3.90
N ASP A 26 -5.50 11.77 -3.45
CA ASP A 26 -4.38 12.28 -4.23
C ASP A 26 -3.81 11.13 -5.09
N PRO A 27 -3.95 11.20 -6.44
CA PRO A 27 -3.43 10.17 -7.32
C PRO A 27 -1.93 9.94 -7.16
N ALA A 28 -1.14 10.98 -6.88
CA ALA A 28 0.31 10.83 -6.73
C ALA A 28 0.69 10.02 -5.49
N VAL A 29 -0.08 10.17 -4.40
CA VAL A 29 0.10 9.38 -3.18
C VAL A 29 -0.33 7.93 -3.40
N VAL A 30 -1.45 7.72 -4.11
CA VAL A 30 -1.88 6.35 -4.47
C VAL A 30 -0.82 5.67 -5.32
N ASP A 31 -0.29 6.33 -6.33
CA ASP A 31 0.75 5.77 -7.20
C ASP A 31 2.01 5.40 -6.41
N ALA A 32 2.45 6.25 -5.48
CA ALA A 32 3.59 5.96 -4.61
C ALA A 32 3.35 4.73 -3.73
N ILE A 33 2.17 4.64 -3.09
CA ILE A 33 1.80 3.46 -2.27
C ILE A 33 1.74 2.20 -3.15
N CYS A 34 1.23 2.31 -4.37
CA CYS A 34 1.16 1.19 -5.31
C CYS A 34 2.55 0.67 -5.70
N GLU A 35 3.53 1.55 -5.93
CA GLU A 35 4.92 1.13 -6.20
C GLU A 35 5.53 0.40 -4.99
N GLU A 36 5.33 0.89 -3.77
CA GLU A 36 5.80 0.20 -2.56
C GLU A 36 5.16 -1.19 -2.38
N ILE A 37 3.84 -1.30 -2.59
CA ILE A 37 3.13 -2.59 -2.54
C ILE A 37 3.65 -3.53 -3.63
N LYS A 38 3.93 -3.00 -4.83
CA LYS A 38 4.47 -3.78 -5.94
C LYS A 38 5.82 -4.40 -5.58
N GLU A 39 6.73 -3.66 -4.96
CA GLU A 39 8.02 -4.20 -4.52
C GLU A 39 7.85 -5.39 -3.55
N VAL A 40 6.89 -5.29 -2.63
CA VAL A 40 6.57 -6.35 -1.66
C VAL A 40 5.96 -7.58 -2.35
N VAL A 41 5.09 -7.37 -3.33
CA VAL A 41 4.50 -8.46 -4.13
C VAL A 41 5.55 -9.13 -5.02
N ASP A 42 6.44 -8.36 -5.64
CA ASP A 42 7.54 -8.87 -6.48
C ASP A 42 8.55 -9.69 -5.64
N ALA A 43 8.68 -9.37 -4.35
CA ALA A 43 9.43 -10.17 -3.37
C ALA A 43 8.71 -11.46 -2.94
N GLY A 44 7.51 -11.74 -3.47
CA GLY A 44 6.75 -12.98 -3.27
C GLY A 44 5.80 -12.97 -2.07
N VAL A 45 5.49 -11.82 -1.48
CA VAL A 45 4.50 -11.69 -0.41
C VAL A 45 3.10 -11.54 -1.00
N GLU A 46 2.15 -12.27 -0.45
CA GLU A 46 0.74 -12.15 -0.82
C GLU A 46 0.10 -10.99 -0.03
N VAL A 47 -0.37 -9.95 -0.71
CA VAL A 47 -0.90 -8.74 -0.06
C VAL A 47 -2.40 -8.58 -0.34
N ALA A 48 -3.19 -8.41 0.72
CA ALA A 48 -4.57 -7.92 0.65
C ALA A 48 -4.64 -6.54 1.30
N VAL A 49 -5.44 -5.62 0.75
CA VAL A 49 -5.55 -4.24 1.25
C VAL A 49 -6.95 -3.97 1.80
N VAL A 50 -7.01 -3.32 2.96
CA VAL A 50 -8.24 -2.75 3.55
C VAL A 50 -8.03 -1.26 3.70
N VAL A 51 -8.99 -0.46 3.27
CA VAL A 51 -8.96 1.02 3.35
C VAL A 51 -10.00 1.49 4.35
#